data_AF-A0A0N7ZC08-F1
#
_entry.id   AF-A0A0N7ZC08-F1
#
_cell.length_a   1.000
_cell.length_b   1.000
_cell.length_c   1.000
_cell.angle_alpha   90.00
_cell.angle_beta   90.00
_cell.angle_gamma   90.00
#
_symmetry.space_group_name_H-M   'P 1'
#
loop_
_entity.id
_entity.type
_entity.pdbx_description
1 polymer ?
#
loop_
_entity_poly.entity_id
_entity_poly.type
_entity_poly.pdbx_seq_one_letter_code
_entity_poly.pdbx_strand_id
1 'polypeptide(L)'
;MQLYNSLYLTECSLYWQDTLKKGLNLGMRCLPNGNFDSLQCIDTYCFCYNDTTDAVTYGPVSKSMIKFMPCYNKNIHFESYNNPCHNAQEAWDVQGGDADIIIAEVPRPVCSPDGYYAAVQYSAGKAYCADRNGNRIEDYELPIHEAGNMNCHCPRRRKMMEENGYGASKPKCCSDGQYYPWQTRGPHSYCVDDNGNQYGKTATITNMEDLPCYTKTPCSAK
;
A
#
# COMPACT_ATOMS: atom_id res chain seq x y z
N MET A 1 -14.63 6.90 -14.37
CA MET A 1 -14.09 5.93 -15.36
C MET A 1 -12.70 6.42 -15.75
N GLN A 2 -11.65 5.95 -15.07
CA GLN A 2 -10.26 6.27 -15.42
C GLN A 2 -9.61 4.98 -15.90
N LEU A 3 -9.20 4.97 -17.16
CA LEU A 3 -8.41 3.91 -17.76
C LEU A 3 -6.99 4.04 -17.20
N TYR A 4 -6.70 3.32 -16.12
CA TYR A 4 -5.33 3.11 -15.67
C TYR A 4 -4.58 2.37 -16.78
N ASN A 5 -3.47 2.94 -17.23
CA ASN A 5 -2.64 2.34 -18.25
C ASN A 5 -2.03 1.04 -17.67
N SER A 6 -2.47 -0.11 -18.17
CA SER A 6 -2.14 -1.47 -17.69
C SER A 6 -0.66 -1.87 -17.82
N LEU A 7 0.21 -0.96 -18.27
CA LEU A 7 1.59 -1.24 -18.67
C LEU A 7 2.61 -1.26 -17.51
N TYR A 8 2.20 -0.99 -16.26
CA TYR A 8 3.13 -0.88 -15.12
C TYR A 8 2.68 -1.55 -13.82
N LEU A 9 1.58 -2.31 -13.85
CA LEU A 9 1.09 -3.01 -12.67
C LEU A 9 1.55 -4.48 -12.73
N THR A 10 2.13 -4.94 -11.63
CA THR A 10 2.56 -6.34 -11.46
C THR A 10 1.35 -7.26 -11.30
N GLU A 11 1.52 -8.55 -11.61
CA GLU A 11 0.40 -9.48 -11.82
C GLU A 11 -0.53 -9.58 -10.61
N CYS A 12 0.02 -9.71 -9.40
CA CYS A 12 -0.79 -9.77 -8.18
C CYS A 12 -1.50 -8.42 -7.90
N SER A 13 -0.85 -7.30 -8.22
CA SER A 13 -1.47 -5.98 -8.08
C SER A 13 -2.66 -5.81 -9.04
N LEU A 14 -2.54 -6.29 -10.28
CA LEU A 14 -3.64 -6.33 -11.25
C LEU A 14 -4.78 -7.25 -10.79
N TYR A 15 -4.44 -8.44 -10.30
CA TYR A 15 -5.39 -9.38 -9.74
C TYR A 15 -6.23 -8.74 -8.62
N TRP A 16 -5.61 -8.02 -7.69
CA TRP A 16 -6.33 -7.35 -6.61
C TRP A 16 -7.20 -6.19 -7.09
N GLN A 17 -6.75 -5.42 -8.09
CA GLN A 17 -7.61 -4.38 -8.68
C GLN A 17 -8.89 -4.97 -9.29
N ASP A 18 -8.80 -6.10 -9.97
CA ASP A 18 -9.96 -6.78 -10.54
C ASP A 18 -10.86 -7.41 -9.45
N THR A 19 -10.25 -8.06 -8.46
CA THR A 19 -10.94 -8.66 -7.32
C THR A 19 -11.76 -7.64 -6.54
N LEU A 20 -11.17 -6.48 -6.24
CA LEU A 20 -11.85 -5.39 -5.52
C LEU A 20 -12.96 -4.75 -6.37
N LYS A 21 -12.78 -4.60 -7.69
CA LYS A 21 -13.84 -4.12 -8.60
C LYS A 21 -15.06 -5.05 -8.60
N LYS A 22 -14.86 -6.34 -8.34
CA LYS A 22 -15.91 -7.35 -8.21
C LYS A 22 -16.53 -7.39 -6.80
N GLY A 23 -16.06 -6.56 -5.86
CA GLY A 23 -16.54 -6.53 -4.48
C GLY A 23 -16.06 -7.69 -3.62
N LEU A 24 -15.00 -8.40 -4.04
CA LEU A 24 -14.41 -9.49 -3.30
C LEU A 24 -13.24 -8.95 -2.44
N ASN A 25 -13.13 -9.44 -1.21
CA ASN A 25 -12.03 -9.11 -0.29
C ASN A 25 -11.23 -10.35 0.14
N LEU A 26 -11.25 -11.39 -0.71
CA LEU A 26 -10.51 -12.63 -0.55
C LEU A 26 -9.66 -12.83 -1.80
N GLY A 27 -8.38 -13.09 -1.62
CA GLY A 27 -7.47 -13.18 -2.74
C GLY A 27 -6.12 -13.76 -2.36
N MET A 28 -5.26 -13.90 -3.37
CA MET A 28 -3.92 -14.40 -3.21
C MET A 28 -3.00 -13.35 -2.59
N ARG A 29 -2.04 -13.77 -1.78
CA ARG A 29 -1.06 -12.87 -1.18
C ARG A 29 -0.07 -12.37 -2.23
N CYS A 30 0.26 -11.08 -2.14
CA CYS A 30 1.32 -10.49 -2.95
C CYS A 30 2.65 -10.40 -2.19
N LEU A 31 3.75 -10.27 -2.93
CA LEU A 31 5.02 -9.79 -2.42
C LEU A 31 5.08 -8.26 -2.45
N PRO A 32 6.06 -7.61 -1.79
CA PRO A 32 6.15 -6.15 -1.74
C PRO A 32 6.43 -5.49 -3.09
N ASN A 33 6.96 -6.25 -4.06
CA ASN A 33 7.12 -5.82 -5.45
C ASN A 33 5.80 -5.95 -6.26
N GLY A 34 4.74 -6.47 -5.65
CA GLY A 34 3.43 -6.67 -6.24
C GLY A 34 3.30 -7.89 -7.17
N ASN A 35 4.31 -8.77 -7.21
CA ASN A 35 4.17 -10.11 -7.79
C ASN A 35 3.42 -11.03 -6.82
N PHE A 36 3.00 -12.20 -7.28
CA PHE A 36 2.42 -13.20 -6.38
C PHE A 36 3.47 -13.74 -5.41
N ASP A 37 3.04 -13.99 -4.17
CA ASP A 37 3.81 -14.82 -3.27
C ASP A 37 3.71 -16.28 -3.74
N SER A 38 4.84 -16.94 -3.98
CA SER A 38 4.82 -18.36 -4.39
C SER A 38 4.27 -19.27 -3.29
N LEU A 39 4.29 -18.85 -2.02
CA LEU A 39 3.62 -19.53 -0.92
C LEU A 39 2.26 -18.86 -0.70
N GLN A 40 1.19 -19.64 -0.84
CA GLN A 40 -0.18 -19.17 -0.65
C GLN A 40 -0.84 -20.00 0.45
N CYS A 41 -1.54 -19.35 1.37
CA CYS A 41 -2.32 -20.02 2.40
C CYS A 41 -3.75 -19.52 2.42
N ILE A 42 -4.68 -20.45 2.63
CA ILE A 42 -6.10 -20.22 2.83
C ILE A 42 -6.48 -20.97 4.11
N ASP A 43 -7.00 -20.25 5.10
CA ASP A 43 -7.31 -20.75 6.44
C ASP A 43 -6.14 -21.52 7.09
N THR A 44 -6.25 -22.84 7.16
CA THR A 44 -5.31 -23.74 7.83
C THR A 44 -4.39 -24.49 6.87
N TYR A 45 -4.53 -24.30 5.56
CA TYR A 45 -3.76 -25.00 4.54
C TYR A 45 -2.95 -24.03 3.68
N CYS A 46 -1.79 -24.49 3.23
CA CYS A 46 -0.88 -23.76 2.36
C CYS A 46 -0.48 -24.60 1.14
N PHE A 47 -0.19 -23.92 0.03
CA PHE A 47 0.24 -24.52 -1.23
C PHE A 47 1.27 -23.64 -1.93
N CYS A 48 2.09 -24.25 -2.77
CA CYS A 48 3.00 -23.52 -3.65
C CYS A 48 2.28 -23.20 -4.97
N TYR A 49 2.29 -21.94 -5.35
CA TYR A 49 1.71 -21.43 -6.57
C TYR A 49 2.80 -20.93 -7.52
N ASN A 50 2.68 -21.30 -8.79
CA ASN A 50 3.50 -20.77 -9.87
C ASN A 50 2.61 -19.86 -10.72
N ASP A 51 2.92 -18.56 -10.68
CA ASP A 51 2.21 -17.50 -11.40
C ASP A 51 2.38 -17.60 -12.92
N THR A 52 3.56 -18.00 -13.39
CA THR A 52 3.85 -18.15 -14.81
C THR A 52 3.03 -19.26 -15.47
N THR A 53 2.82 -20.38 -14.76
CA THR A 53 2.03 -21.52 -15.27
C THR A 53 0.58 -21.52 -14.79
N ASP A 54 0.19 -20.56 -13.95
CA ASP A 54 -1.09 -20.51 -13.23
C ASP A 54 -1.46 -21.85 -12.58
N ALA A 55 -0.53 -22.44 -11.82
CA ALA A 55 -0.68 -23.80 -11.32
C ALA A 55 -0.21 -23.97 -9.86
N VAL A 56 -0.94 -24.81 -9.12
CA VAL A 56 -0.48 -25.32 -7.83
C VAL A 56 0.57 -26.40 -8.05
N THR A 57 1.79 -26.16 -7.59
CA THR A 57 2.94 -27.04 -7.82
C THR A 57 3.23 -27.97 -6.65
N TYR A 58 2.75 -27.64 -5.45
CA TYR A 58 2.93 -28.45 -4.23
C TYR A 58 1.86 -28.14 -3.19
N GLY A 59 1.44 -29.14 -2.41
CA GLY A 59 0.41 -29.03 -1.39
C GLY A 59 -0.94 -29.60 -1.83
N PRO A 60 -2.02 -29.37 -1.06
CA PRO A 60 -2.08 -28.58 0.17
C PRO A 60 -1.36 -29.28 1.34
N VAL A 61 -0.73 -28.49 2.21
CA VAL A 61 -0.18 -28.96 3.50
C VAL A 61 -0.69 -28.10 4.63
N SER A 62 -0.69 -28.63 5.86
CA SER A 62 -1.04 -27.87 7.05
C SER A 62 -0.13 -26.64 7.21
N LYS A 63 -0.69 -25.50 7.64
CA LYS A 63 0.05 -24.26 7.96
C LYS A 63 1.17 -24.51 8.99
N SER A 64 1.03 -25.52 9.86
CA SER A 64 2.08 -25.92 10.80
C SER A 64 3.32 -26.55 10.14
N MET A 65 3.23 -26.95 8.88
CA MET A 65 4.29 -27.62 8.12
C MET A 65 4.93 -26.72 7.04
N ILE A 66 4.62 -25.42 7.01
CA ILE A 66 5.06 -24.54 5.91
C ILE A 66 6.57 -24.51 5.72
N LYS A 67 7.36 -24.68 6.79
CA LYS A 67 8.82 -24.65 6.74
C LYS A 67 9.41 -25.78 5.87
N PHE A 68 8.64 -26.84 5.64
CA PHE A 68 9.04 -27.99 4.84
C PHE A 68 8.62 -27.86 3.37
N MET A 69 7.87 -26.82 3.01
CA MET A 69 7.42 -26.60 1.64
C MET A 69 8.57 -26.09 0.75
N PRO A 70 8.64 -26.51 -0.52
CA PRO A 70 9.72 -26.10 -1.42
C PRO A 70 9.72 -24.60 -1.75
N CYS A 71 8.55 -23.95 -1.75
CA CYS A 71 8.41 -22.51 -1.95
C CYS A 71 8.59 -21.68 -0.67
N TYR A 72 8.85 -22.30 0.49
CA TYR A 72 9.10 -21.56 1.72
C TYR A 72 10.50 -20.94 1.71
N ASN A 73 10.58 -19.65 2.03
CA ASN A 73 11.84 -18.95 2.17
C ASN A 73 11.83 -18.08 3.43
N LYS A 74 12.71 -18.43 4.38
CA LYS A 74 12.83 -17.78 5.70
C LYS A 74 13.16 -16.28 5.66
N ASN A 75 13.62 -15.75 4.52
CA ASN A 75 13.93 -14.32 4.37
C ASN A 75 12.70 -13.50 3.96
N ILE A 76 11.63 -14.14 3.49
CA ILE A 76 10.40 -13.48 3.01
C ILE A 76 9.15 -13.94 3.77
N HIS A 77 9.15 -15.17 4.30
CA HIS A 77 8.02 -15.76 5.01
C HIS A 77 8.31 -15.86 6.50
N PHE A 78 7.33 -15.45 7.31
CA PHE A 78 7.29 -15.80 8.72
C PHE A 78 6.88 -17.26 8.89
N GLU A 79 7.29 -17.87 9.99
CA GLU A 79 6.91 -19.24 10.34
C GLU A 79 5.40 -19.40 10.57
N SER A 80 4.72 -18.31 10.94
CA SER A 80 3.25 -18.25 11.05
C SER A 80 2.58 -17.93 9.71
N TYR A 81 3.33 -17.76 8.62
CA TYR A 81 2.92 -17.17 7.34
C TYR A 81 2.43 -15.72 7.44
N ASN A 82 1.80 -15.32 8.53
CA ASN A 82 1.18 -14.01 8.71
C ASN A 82 2.22 -12.90 8.88
N ASN A 83 2.08 -11.89 8.04
CA ASN A 83 2.83 -10.63 8.18
C ASN A 83 2.21 -9.76 9.29
N PRO A 84 2.90 -8.71 9.77
CA PRO A 84 2.50 -7.98 10.97
C PRO A 84 1.06 -7.50 11.02
N CYS A 85 0.50 -7.01 9.89
CA CYS A 85 -0.88 -6.54 9.86
C CYS A 85 -1.89 -7.69 9.97
N HIS A 86 -1.64 -8.84 9.32
CA HIS A 86 -2.50 -10.02 9.49
C HIS A 86 -2.50 -10.53 10.93
N ASN A 87 -1.35 -10.54 11.62
CA ASN A 87 -1.31 -10.88 13.04
C ASN A 87 -2.13 -9.89 13.89
N ALA A 88 -2.06 -8.59 13.57
CA ALA A 88 -2.85 -7.57 14.26
C ALA A 88 -4.37 -7.72 13.99
N GLN A 89 -4.75 -8.12 12.77
CA GLN A 89 -6.13 -8.45 12.43
C GLN A 89 -6.63 -9.67 13.22
N GLU A 90 -5.87 -10.77 13.25
CA GLU A 90 -6.24 -11.97 14.02
C GLU A 90 -6.38 -11.64 15.52
N ALA A 91 -5.47 -10.83 16.08
CA ALA A 91 -5.56 -10.40 17.48
C ALA A 91 -6.80 -9.54 17.75
N TRP A 92 -7.15 -8.64 16.83
CA TRP A 92 -8.36 -7.82 16.91
C TRP A 92 -9.62 -8.68 16.82
N ASP A 93 -9.65 -9.65 15.90
CA ASP A 93 -10.79 -10.55 15.68
C ASP A 93 -11.03 -11.46 16.90
N VAL A 94 -9.97 -11.92 17.57
CA VAL A 94 -10.08 -12.68 18.83
C VAL A 94 -10.62 -11.83 19.98
N GLN A 95 -10.21 -10.56 20.06
CA GLN A 95 -10.70 -9.62 21.09
C GLN A 95 -12.16 -9.19 20.84
N GLY A 96 -12.57 -9.09 19.58
CA GLY A 96 -13.95 -8.76 19.19
C GLY A 96 -14.97 -9.87 19.43
N GLY A 97 -14.52 -11.09 19.79
CA GLY A 97 -15.38 -12.23 20.09
C GLY A 97 -16.07 -12.21 21.46
N ASP A 98 -15.71 -11.28 22.35
CA ASP A 98 -16.24 -11.16 23.72
C ASP A 98 -16.62 -9.70 24.05
N ALA A 99 -17.44 -9.08 23.20
CA ALA A 99 -17.78 -7.66 23.32
C ALA A 99 -19.30 -7.41 23.31
N ASP A 100 -19.94 -7.68 24.45
CA ASP A 100 -21.12 -6.90 24.91
C ASP A 100 -20.75 -5.42 25.18
N ILE A 101 -19.47 -5.06 25.03
CA ILE A 101 -18.92 -3.70 25.13
C ILE A 101 -18.17 -3.37 23.85
N ILE A 102 -18.81 -2.61 22.96
CA ILE A 102 -18.16 -2.00 21.80
C ILE A 102 -17.18 -0.95 22.32
N ILE A 103 -15.89 -1.29 22.42
CA ILE A 103 -14.83 -0.28 22.55
C ILE A 103 -14.73 0.41 21.18
N ALA A 104 -15.51 1.47 21.00
CA ALA A 104 -15.65 2.24 19.77
C ALA A 104 -14.38 3.00 19.33
N GLU A 105 -13.21 2.73 19.94
CA GLU A 105 -12.01 3.56 19.79
C GLU A 105 -10.89 2.95 18.95
N VAL A 106 -10.84 1.63 18.75
CA VAL A 106 -9.75 0.98 18.00
C VAL A 106 -10.28 0.27 16.75
N PRO A 107 -10.17 0.90 15.56
CA PRO A 107 -10.58 0.27 14.31
C PRO A 107 -9.76 -0.99 14.01
N ARG A 108 -10.40 -1.99 13.40
CA ARG A 108 -9.70 -3.15 12.85
C ARG A 108 -8.65 -2.66 11.84
N PRO A 109 -7.38 -3.07 11.94
CA PRO A 109 -6.32 -2.57 11.07
C PRO A 109 -6.57 -2.97 9.61
N VAL A 110 -6.22 -2.09 8.67
CA VAL A 110 -6.37 -2.34 7.24
C VAL A 110 -5.07 -2.88 6.68
N CYS A 111 -5.09 -4.05 6.04
CA CYS A 111 -3.89 -4.65 5.47
C CYS A 111 -3.81 -4.45 3.96
N SER A 112 -2.58 -4.31 3.47
CA SER A 112 -2.24 -4.42 2.06
C SER A 112 -2.29 -5.89 1.63
N PRO A 113 -2.39 -6.17 0.32
CA PRO A 113 -2.32 -7.53 -0.23
C PRO A 113 -1.06 -8.35 0.14
N ASP A 114 0.02 -7.67 0.51
CA ASP A 114 1.24 -8.31 1.01
C ASP A 114 1.17 -8.63 2.50
N GLY A 115 0.06 -8.38 3.20
CA GLY A 115 -0.12 -8.65 4.63
C GLY A 115 0.57 -7.67 5.58
N TYR A 116 1.18 -6.60 5.06
CA TYR A 116 1.62 -5.45 5.86
C TYR A 116 0.52 -4.39 5.94
N TYR A 117 0.74 -3.31 6.69
CA TYR A 117 -0.29 -2.29 6.87
C TYR A 117 -0.56 -1.53 5.57
N ALA A 118 -1.83 -1.28 5.28
CA ALA A 118 -2.26 -0.39 4.19
C ALA A 118 -1.80 1.06 4.45
N ALA A 119 -1.66 1.83 3.37
CA ALA A 119 -1.15 3.20 3.42
C ALA A 119 -2.02 4.14 4.23
N VAL A 120 -3.33 3.90 4.20
CA VAL A 120 -4.31 4.64 4.98
C VAL A 120 -4.76 3.74 6.14
N GLN A 121 -4.67 4.26 7.35
CA GLN A 121 -5.20 3.66 8.58
C GLN A 121 -6.17 4.63 9.24
N TYR A 122 -6.91 4.13 10.24
CA TYR A 122 -7.98 4.89 10.89
C TYR A 122 -7.79 4.91 12.40
N SER A 123 -8.03 6.06 13.03
CA SER A 123 -8.05 6.20 14.49
C SER A 123 -8.76 7.50 14.87
N ALA A 124 -9.59 7.46 15.91
CA ALA A 124 -10.25 8.64 16.50
C ALA A 124 -10.96 9.55 15.47
N GLY A 125 -11.72 8.94 14.55
CA GLY A 125 -12.48 9.70 13.53
C GLY A 125 -11.65 10.31 12.39
N LYS A 126 -10.35 9.98 12.33
CA LYS A 126 -9.43 10.44 11.28
C LYS A 126 -8.87 9.28 10.48
N ALA A 127 -8.66 9.52 9.20
CA ALA A 127 -7.79 8.72 8.34
C ALA A 127 -6.38 9.31 8.40
N TYR A 128 -5.35 8.46 8.47
CA TYR A 128 -3.96 8.91 8.55
C TYR A 128 -3.03 8.04 7.70
N CYS A 129 -1.94 8.63 7.23
CA CYS A 129 -0.91 7.90 6.51
C CYS A 129 -0.05 7.08 7.46
N ALA A 130 0.08 5.79 7.18
CA ALA A 130 0.89 4.86 7.94
C ALA A 130 2.05 4.31 7.10
N ASP A 131 3.17 4.04 7.75
CA ASP A 131 4.28 3.31 7.17
C ASP A 131 3.92 1.82 6.99
N ARG A 132 4.88 1.04 6.50
CA ARG A 132 4.67 -0.39 6.25
C ARG A 132 4.37 -1.20 7.51
N ASN A 133 4.82 -0.72 8.66
CA ASN A 133 4.65 -1.36 9.97
C ASN A 133 3.45 -0.81 10.74
N GLY A 134 2.65 0.09 10.14
CA GLY A 134 1.47 0.66 10.75
C GLY A 134 1.75 1.92 11.59
N ASN A 135 2.98 2.41 11.63
CA ASN A 135 3.28 3.64 12.38
C ASN A 135 2.79 4.86 11.59
N ARG A 136 2.19 5.80 12.30
CA ARG A 136 1.76 7.09 11.73
C ARG A 136 2.94 7.87 11.14
N ILE A 137 2.75 8.41 9.94
CA ILE A 137 3.73 9.25 9.23
C ILE A 137 3.31 10.72 9.35
N GLU A 138 4.12 11.51 10.04
CA GLU A 138 3.96 12.98 10.16
C GLU A 138 2.49 13.36 10.50
N ASP A 139 1.99 14.45 9.93
CA ASP A 139 0.66 15.03 10.12
C ASP A 139 -0.24 14.87 8.88
N TYR A 140 0.02 13.85 8.05
CA TYR A 140 -0.85 13.49 6.93
C TYR A 140 -2.09 12.76 7.43
N GLU A 141 -3.05 13.53 7.92
CA GLU A 141 -4.33 13.06 8.39
C GLU A 141 -5.48 13.97 7.95
N LEU A 142 -6.64 13.37 7.75
CA LEU A 142 -7.87 14.07 7.43
C LEU A 142 -9.02 13.48 8.25
N PRO A 143 -10.08 14.27 8.55
CA PRO A 143 -11.34 13.72 8.98
C PRO A 143 -11.81 12.63 8.00
N ILE A 144 -12.38 11.53 8.50
CA ILE A 144 -12.78 10.39 7.65
C ILE A 144 -13.69 10.82 6.49
N HIS A 145 -14.57 11.79 6.70
CA HIS A 145 -15.50 12.29 5.67
C HIS A 145 -14.81 13.10 4.55
N GLU A 146 -13.58 13.55 4.75
CA GLU A 146 -12.77 14.27 3.76
C GLU A 146 -11.71 13.36 3.11
N ALA A 147 -11.49 12.16 3.66
CA ALA A 147 -10.41 11.25 3.26
C ALA A 147 -10.72 10.39 2.01
N GLY A 148 -11.78 10.71 1.25
CA GLY A 148 -12.24 9.88 0.13
C GLY A 148 -11.20 9.64 -0.97
N ASN A 149 -10.30 10.62 -1.18
CA ASN A 149 -9.21 10.55 -2.16
C ASN A 149 -7.82 10.30 -1.53
N MET A 150 -7.77 10.01 -0.23
CA MET A 150 -6.51 9.81 0.50
C MET A 150 -5.79 8.55 0.01
N ASN A 151 -4.54 8.66 -0.44
CA ASN A 151 -3.77 7.51 -0.93
C ASN A 151 -2.42 7.30 -0.22
N CYS A 152 -1.90 8.33 0.47
CA CYS A 152 -0.65 8.26 1.22
C CYS A 152 0.60 7.83 0.44
N HIS A 153 0.59 7.92 -0.89
CA HIS A 153 1.72 7.56 -1.72
C HIS A 153 2.92 8.48 -1.46
N CYS A 154 2.68 9.79 -1.39
CA CYS A 154 3.73 10.78 -1.21
C CYS A 154 4.40 10.72 0.18
N PRO A 155 3.65 10.67 1.30
CA PRO A 155 4.21 10.48 2.65
C PRO A 155 5.04 9.20 2.80
N ARG A 156 4.57 8.07 2.23
CA ARG A 156 5.34 6.82 2.23
C ARG A 156 6.66 6.96 1.49
N ARG A 157 6.68 7.64 0.33
CA ARG A 157 7.92 7.94 -0.39
C ARG A 157 8.85 8.82 0.43
N ARG A 158 8.32 9.87 1.08
CA ARG A 158 9.10 10.74 1.96
C ARG A 158 9.78 9.96 3.08
N LYS A 159 9.02 9.08 3.76
CA LYS A 159 9.54 8.22 4.83
C LYS A 159 10.65 7.30 4.33
N MET A 160 10.44 6.62 3.21
CA MET A 160 11.46 5.78 2.58
C MET A 160 12.72 6.59 2.22
N MET A 161 12.57 7.78 1.65
CA MET A 161 13.71 8.63 1.31
C MET A 161 14.49 9.07 2.56
N GLU A 162 13.79 9.42 3.64
CA GLU A 162 14.41 9.76 4.92
C GLU A 162 15.25 8.60 5.47
N GLU A 163 14.67 7.40 5.53
CA GLU A 163 15.32 6.18 6.05
C GLU A 163 16.55 5.74 5.23
N ASN A 164 16.59 6.12 3.95
CA ASN A 164 17.69 5.78 3.04
C ASN A 164 18.68 6.93 2.84
N GLY A 165 18.64 7.99 3.67
CA GLY A 165 19.60 9.10 3.63
C GLY A 165 19.35 10.15 2.54
N TYR A 166 18.16 10.13 1.91
CA TYR A 166 17.74 11.07 0.87
C TYR A 166 16.75 12.15 1.38
N GLY A 167 16.74 12.42 2.68
CA GLY A 167 15.81 13.37 3.33
C GLY A 167 15.83 14.80 2.74
N ALA A 168 16.96 15.23 2.15
CA ALA A 168 17.10 16.55 1.53
C ALA A 168 16.32 16.71 0.19
N SER A 169 15.88 15.61 -0.43
CA SER A 169 15.18 15.63 -1.74
C SER A 169 13.72 15.16 -1.63
N LYS A 170 13.10 15.27 -0.46
CA LYS A 170 11.74 14.81 -0.23
C LYS A 170 10.72 15.52 -1.15
N PRO A 171 9.77 14.78 -1.74
CA PRO A 171 8.71 15.39 -2.55
C PRO A 171 7.76 16.25 -1.72
N LYS A 172 7.06 17.13 -2.43
CA LYS A 172 5.96 17.95 -1.91
C LYS A 172 4.66 17.16 -1.95
N CYS A 173 3.95 17.11 -0.82
CA CYS A 173 2.74 16.32 -0.65
C CYS A 173 1.58 17.20 -0.18
N CYS A 174 0.36 16.80 -0.53
CA CYS A 174 -0.87 17.30 0.05
C CYS A 174 -1.18 16.57 1.37
N SER A 175 -2.08 17.13 2.19
CA SER A 175 -2.48 16.55 3.49
C SER A 175 -3.19 15.20 3.35
N ASP A 176 -3.87 14.96 2.23
CA ASP A 176 -4.44 13.67 1.82
C ASP A 176 -3.38 12.65 1.35
N GLY A 177 -2.10 13.02 1.41
CA GLY A 177 -0.99 12.17 1.04
C GLY A 177 -0.76 12.01 -0.47
N GLN A 178 -1.49 12.76 -1.31
CA GLN A 178 -1.20 12.84 -2.74
C GLN A 178 0.07 13.66 -3.02
N TYR A 179 0.67 13.44 -4.18
CA TYR A 179 1.75 14.28 -4.68
C TYR A 179 1.21 15.61 -5.17
N TYR A 180 1.99 16.68 -5.00
CA TYR A 180 1.76 17.85 -5.85
C TYR A 180 1.97 17.42 -7.31
N PRO A 181 1.08 17.80 -8.24
CA PRO A 181 1.14 17.36 -9.64
C PRO A 181 2.41 17.86 -10.34
N TRP A 182 3.02 18.93 -9.83
CA TRP A 182 4.36 19.37 -10.15
C TRP A 182 5.28 19.16 -8.93
N GLN A 183 6.53 18.77 -9.19
CA GLN A 183 7.58 18.58 -8.18
C GLN A 183 8.80 19.41 -8.55
N THR A 184 9.69 19.62 -7.57
CA THR A 184 10.92 20.39 -7.75
C THR A 184 12.10 19.63 -7.16
N ARG A 185 13.23 19.57 -7.89
CA ARG A 185 14.50 19.02 -7.40
C ARG A 185 15.66 19.90 -7.84
N GLY A 186 16.29 20.58 -6.89
CA GLY A 186 17.31 21.59 -7.19
C GLY A 186 16.73 22.71 -8.07
N PRO A 187 17.38 23.10 -9.17
CA PRO A 187 16.88 24.17 -10.06
C PRO A 187 15.82 23.70 -11.07
N HIS A 188 15.35 22.46 -10.96
CA HIS A 188 14.46 21.82 -11.93
C HIS A 188 13.05 21.61 -11.38
N SER A 189 12.05 21.75 -12.25
CA SER A 189 10.64 21.43 -12.01
C SER A 189 10.13 20.42 -13.04
N TYR A 190 9.21 19.54 -12.65
CA TYR A 190 8.68 18.48 -13.51
C TYR A 190 7.30 18.00 -13.06
N CYS A 191 6.54 17.38 -13.96
CA CYS A 191 5.24 16.80 -13.66
C CYS A 191 5.36 15.38 -13.12
N VAL A 192 4.49 15.01 -12.19
CA VAL A 192 4.38 13.65 -11.66
C VAL A 192 2.94 13.12 -11.70
N ASP A 193 2.82 11.81 -11.91
CA ASP A 193 1.53 11.10 -11.77
C ASP A 193 1.17 10.88 -10.29
N ASP A 194 0.03 10.23 -10.04
CA ASP A 194 -0.47 9.96 -8.68
C ASP A 194 0.44 9.01 -7.87
N ASN A 195 1.41 8.35 -8.49
CA ASN A 195 2.42 7.50 -7.87
C ASN A 195 3.77 8.22 -7.69
N GLY A 196 3.87 9.48 -8.13
CA GLY A 196 5.10 10.26 -8.07
C GLY A 196 6.06 9.99 -9.23
N ASN A 197 5.66 9.26 -10.26
CA ASN A 197 6.51 9.02 -11.44
C ASN A 197 6.53 10.27 -12.31
N GLN A 198 7.73 10.68 -12.71
CA GLN A 198 7.87 11.80 -13.62
C GLN A 198 7.30 11.47 -15.00
N TYR A 199 6.56 12.40 -15.59
CA TYR A 199 6.19 12.36 -17.00
C TYR A 199 6.44 13.72 -17.67
N GLY A 200 6.59 13.69 -19.00
CA GLY A 200 6.86 14.89 -19.77
C GLY A 200 8.28 15.45 -19.55
N LYS A 201 8.46 16.70 -19.98
CA LYS A 201 9.77 17.38 -19.91
C LYS A 201 9.96 18.07 -18.57
N THR A 202 11.23 18.21 -18.19
CA THR A 202 11.67 19.05 -17.08
C THR A 202 11.80 20.50 -17.54
N ALA A 203 11.43 21.45 -16.68
CA ALA A 203 11.66 22.88 -16.85
C ALA A 203 12.62 23.40 -15.77
N THR A 204 13.17 24.60 -15.95
CA THR A 204 13.81 25.33 -14.85
C THR A 204 12.75 25.84 -13.88
N ILE A 205 13.10 26.01 -12.61
CA ILE A 205 12.14 26.50 -11.59
C ILE A 205 11.54 27.87 -11.94
N THR A 206 12.26 28.70 -12.70
CA THR A 206 11.78 30.00 -13.23
C THR A 206 10.63 29.86 -14.22
N ASN A 207 10.55 28.71 -14.90
CA ASN A 207 9.57 28.43 -15.95
C ASN A 207 8.59 27.33 -15.49
N MET A 208 8.44 27.16 -14.17
CA MET A 208 7.56 26.13 -13.60
C MET A 208 6.10 26.33 -14.00
N GLU A 209 5.65 27.57 -14.19
CA GLU A 209 4.26 27.86 -14.58
C GLU A 209 3.92 27.38 -16.00
N ASP A 210 4.94 27.11 -16.83
CA ASP A 210 4.77 26.60 -18.19
C ASP A 210 4.53 25.08 -18.22
N LEU A 211 4.68 24.39 -17.07
CA LEU A 211 4.42 22.96 -17.00
C LEU A 211 2.92 22.67 -17.16
N PRO A 212 2.53 21.66 -17.96
CA PRO A 212 1.11 21.34 -18.21
C PRO A 212 0.35 20.90 -16.95
N CYS A 213 1.07 20.43 -15.93
CA CYS A 213 0.52 20.02 -14.64
C CYS A 213 0.55 21.13 -13.59
N TYR A 214 1.04 22.34 -13.93
CA TYR A 214 1.15 23.42 -12.97
C TYR A 214 -0.23 23.90 -12.50
N THR A 215 -0.35 24.08 -11.20
CA THR A 215 -1.52 24.68 -10.57
C THR A 215 -1.08 25.40 -9.30
N LYS A 216 -1.68 26.57 -9.06
CA LYS A 216 -1.48 27.35 -7.83
C LYS A 216 -2.10 26.69 -6.61
N THR A 217 -3.07 25.79 -6.83
CA THR A 217 -3.79 25.07 -5.78
C THR A 217 -3.65 23.55 -6.00
N PRO A 218 -2.46 22.99 -5.70
CA PRO A 218 -2.15 21.58 -6.00
C PRO A 218 -2.94 20.56 -5.17
N CYS A 219 -3.58 21.00 -4.07
CA CYS A 219 -4.31 20.15 -3.14
C CYS A 219 -5.83 20.40 -3.12
N SER A 220 -6.34 21.20 -4.05
CA SER A 220 -7.79 21.37 -4.18
C SER A 220 -8.37 20.12 -4.85
N ALA A 221 -9.30 19.47 -4.15
CA ALA A 221 -9.89 18.18 -4.48
C ALA A 221 -10.19 17.99 -5.98
N LYS A 222 -9.68 16.90 -6.55
CA LYS A 222 -10.21 16.31 -7.78
C LYS A 222 -11.52 15.58 -7.49
#